data_AF-A0A5B0NZB7-F1
#
_entry.id   AF-A0A5B0NZB7-F1
#
_cell.length_a   1.000
_cell.length_b   1.000
_cell.length_c   1.000
_cell.angle_alpha   90.00
_cell.angle_beta   90.00
_cell.angle_gamma   90.00
#
_symmetry.space_group_name_H-M   'P 1'
#
loop_
_entity.id
_entity.type
_entity.pdbx_description
1 polymer ?
#
loop_
_entity_poly.entity_id
_entity_poly.type
_entity_poly.pdbx_seq_one_letter_code
_entity_poly.pdbx_strand_id
1 'polypeptide(L)'
;MIESGLPYKLAFEALALSDTTFASSPTQDEWFQLATMRDYLGVFHKATLDLSGTKYPTSNLLYKVMIKIKKHIHLSQASPSVQLALVSHSMTDKFDKYWDKMERFASLAIVLDPRYKLDFHRFHFVKEVKLSNSTTEAEISKIKDLLYEYYSSYAPAPTQSSSSTDVIGGHDDEDEDKEFKSFMAITKGTTNTASPTAELTLYLQEPIVDIEHKNDIDILDWWRANSIRFPHLSEFARSVLMAPMTSVASESAFSTGGRVLDDYRKQLEPSTVEALVCAQDWLRPEFSL
;
A
#
# COMPACT_ATOMS: atom_id res chain seq x y z
N MET A 1 9.48 -23.02 -7.22
CA MET A 1 9.45 -24.46 -7.57
C MET A 1 9.15 -24.69 -9.05
N ILE A 2 7.94 -24.38 -9.55
CA ILE A 2 7.59 -24.64 -10.96
C ILE A 2 8.57 -23.92 -11.92
N GLU A 3 8.77 -22.62 -11.74
CA GLU A 3 9.69 -21.83 -12.55
C GLU A 3 11.12 -22.41 -12.55
N SER A 4 11.64 -22.79 -11.39
CA SER A 4 12.97 -23.39 -11.24
C SER A 4 13.05 -24.82 -11.82
N GLY A 5 11.93 -25.55 -11.90
CA GLY A 5 11.86 -26.93 -12.37
C GLY A 5 11.75 -27.06 -13.88
N LEU A 6 11.10 -26.12 -14.56
CA LEU A 6 10.88 -26.15 -16.02
C LEU A 6 12.17 -26.31 -16.86
N PRO A 7 13.30 -25.64 -16.53
CA PRO A 7 14.56 -25.82 -17.27
C PRO A 7 15.11 -27.25 -17.24
N TYR A 8 14.73 -28.07 -16.24
CA TYR A 8 15.23 -29.43 -16.07
C TYR A 8 14.44 -30.50 -16.82
N LYS A 9 13.47 -30.12 -17.67
CA LYS A 9 12.67 -31.07 -18.45
C LYS A 9 13.52 -32.17 -19.13
N LEU A 10 14.57 -31.78 -19.84
CA LEU A 10 15.46 -32.73 -20.52
C LEU A 10 16.21 -33.66 -19.56
N ALA A 11 16.52 -33.18 -18.35
CA ALA A 11 17.17 -34.00 -17.33
C ALA A 11 16.22 -35.08 -16.78
N PHE A 12 14.93 -34.74 -16.57
CA PHE A 12 13.90 -35.72 -16.19
C PHE A 12 13.68 -36.77 -17.29
N GLU A 13 13.60 -36.34 -18.55
CA GLU A 13 13.46 -37.25 -19.70
C GLU A 13 14.67 -38.17 -19.85
N ALA A 14 15.90 -37.64 -19.73
CA ALA A 14 17.12 -38.43 -19.78
C ALA A 14 17.19 -39.44 -18.62
N LEU A 15 16.81 -39.03 -17.41
CA LEU A 15 16.80 -39.91 -16.24
C LEU A 15 15.82 -41.07 -16.43
N ALA A 16 14.61 -40.79 -16.94
CA ALA A 16 13.60 -41.81 -17.23
C ALA A 16 14.03 -42.83 -18.29
N LEU A 17 14.90 -42.43 -19.24
CA LEU A 17 15.51 -43.34 -20.21
C LEU A 17 16.61 -44.19 -19.59
N SER A 18 17.36 -43.64 -18.63
CA SER A 18 18.54 -44.29 -18.03
C SER A 18 18.22 -45.20 -16.83
N ASP A 19 17.18 -44.87 -16.06
CA ASP A 19 16.79 -45.57 -14.84
C ASP A 19 15.36 -46.11 -14.99
N THR A 20 15.25 -47.42 -15.19
CA THR A 20 13.97 -48.10 -15.36
C THR A 20 13.11 -48.11 -14.09
N THR A 21 13.66 -47.73 -12.94
CA THR A 21 12.93 -47.58 -11.68
C THR A 21 12.40 -46.16 -11.45
N PHE A 22 12.80 -45.20 -12.30
CA PHE A 22 12.36 -43.82 -12.20
C PHE A 22 10.94 -43.64 -12.76
N ALA A 23 9.94 -43.69 -11.88
CA ALA A 23 8.52 -43.58 -12.23
C ALA A 23 7.94 -42.16 -12.17
N SER A 24 8.74 -41.14 -11.82
CA SER A 24 8.25 -39.79 -11.49
C SER A 24 8.50 -38.74 -12.59
N SER A 25 8.76 -39.15 -13.83
CA SER A 25 8.93 -38.21 -14.94
C SER A 25 7.59 -37.66 -15.41
N PRO A 26 7.40 -36.33 -15.43
CA PRO A 26 6.18 -35.75 -16.00
C PRO A 26 6.08 -36.05 -17.50
N THR A 27 4.85 -36.28 -17.95
CA THR A 27 4.47 -36.41 -19.36
C THR A 27 4.59 -35.07 -20.09
N GLN A 28 4.56 -35.10 -21.42
CA GLN A 28 4.60 -33.87 -22.23
C GLN A 28 3.43 -32.93 -21.92
N ASP A 29 2.24 -33.49 -21.68
CA ASP A 29 1.05 -32.73 -21.29
C ASP A 29 1.20 -32.11 -19.90
N GLU A 30 1.78 -32.83 -18.93
CA GLU A 30 2.06 -32.28 -17.60
C GLU A 30 3.09 -31.15 -17.65
N TRP A 31 4.14 -31.27 -18.47
CA TRP A 31 5.09 -30.17 -18.69
C TRP A 31 4.43 -28.93 -19.28
N PHE A 32 3.50 -29.12 -20.23
CA PHE A 32 2.70 -28.03 -20.78
C PHE A 32 1.80 -27.39 -19.72
N GLN A 33 1.15 -28.20 -18.88
CA GLN A 33 0.34 -27.71 -17.76
C GLN A 33 1.18 -26.94 -16.74
N LEU A 34 2.39 -27.41 -16.40
CA LEU A 34 3.31 -26.72 -15.51
C LEU A 34 3.74 -25.35 -16.07
N ALA A 35 4.06 -25.27 -17.35
CA ALA A 35 4.38 -24.00 -18.02
C ALA A 35 3.19 -23.03 -17.98
N THR A 36 1.99 -23.52 -18.30
CA THR A 36 0.74 -22.75 -18.24
C THR A 36 0.47 -22.24 -16.83
N MET A 37 0.66 -23.09 -15.82
CA MET A 37 0.50 -22.72 -14.41
C MET A 37 1.55 -21.70 -13.96
N ARG A 38 2.80 -21.79 -14.42
CA ARG A 38 3.84 -20.80 -14.16
C ARG A 38 3.41 -19.41 -14.64
N ASP A 39 2.90 -19.32 -15.86
CA ASP A 39 2.44 -18.05 -16.44
C ASP A 39 1.22 -17.50 -15.67
N TYR A 40 0.27 -18.37 -15.35
CA TYR A 40 -0.91 -18.01 -14.55
C TYR A 40 -0.54 -17.49 -13.16
N LEU A 41 0.40 -18.16 -12.47
CA LEU A 41 0.86 -17.76 -11.14
C LEU A 41 1.75 -16.50 -11.16
N GLY A 42 2.30 -16.13 -12.31
CA GLY A 42 3.19 -14.98 -12.46
C GLY A 42 2.57 -13.64 -12.01
N VAL A 43 1.26 -13.46 -12.20
CA VAL A 43 0.55 -12.25 -11.74
C VAL A 43 0.54 -12.15 -10.22
N PHE A 44 0.34 -13.28 -9.53
CA PHE A 44 0.35 -13.35 -8.08
C PHE A 44 1.75 -13.20 -7.52
N HIS A 45 2.74 -13.82 -8.18
CA HIS A 45 4.14 -13.66 -7.78
C HIS A 45 4.57 -12.20 -7.85
N LYS A 46 4.25 -11.50 -8.96
CA LYS A 46 4.52 -10.07 -9.09
C LYS A 46 3.80 -9.26 -8.01
N ALA A 47 2.53 -9.55 -7.75
CA ALA A 47 1.77 -8.88 -6.69
C ALA A 47 2.41 -9.06 -5.31
N THR A 48 2.91 -10.27 -5.00
CA THR A 48 3.65 -10.53 -3.77
C THR A 48 4.90 -9.68 -3.70
N LEU A 49 5.70 -9.60 -4.76
CA LEU A 49 6.90 -8.76 -4.80
C LEU A 49 6.57 -7.28 -4.60
N ASP A 50 5.57 -6.76 -5.33
CA ASP A 50 5.14 -5.36 -5.26
C ASP A 50 4.62 -4.98 -3.86
N LEU A 51 3.98 -5.91 -3.13
CA LEU A 51 3.40 -5.66 -1.79
C LEU A 51 4.32 -6.08 -0.63
N SER A 52 5.46 -6.72 -0.93
CA SER A 52 6.49 -7.10 0.07
C SER A 52 7.61 -6.06 0.20
N GLY A 53 7.48 -4.93 -0.49
CA GLY A 53 8.45 -3.83 -0.40
C GLY A 53 8.52 -3.25 1.01
N THR A 54 9.75 -2.95 1.46
CA THR A 54 10.03 -2.27 2.74
C THR A 54 10.56 -0.85 2.56
N LYS A 55 10.95 -0.48 1.34
CA LYS A 55 11.58 0.80 1.00
C LYS A 55 10.63 1.81 0.38
N TYR A 56 9.36 1.47 0.29
CA TYR A 56 8.32 2.32 -0.26
C TYR A 56 6.98 1.95 0.38
N PRO A 57 6.02 2.88 0.48
CA PRO A 57 4.68 2.57 0.96
C PRO A 57 4.00 1.56 0.03
N THR A 58 3.42 0.51 0.61
CA THR A 58 2.75 -0.56 -0.14
C THR A 58 1.23 -0.45 -0.12
N SER A 59 0.65 0.28 0.84
CA SER A 59 -0.81 0.33 1.02
C SER A 59 -1.53 1.04 -0.12
N ASN A 60 -0.97 2.10 -0.69
CA ASN A 60 -1.50 2.78 -1.87
C ASN A 60 -1.47 1.91 -3.14
N LEU A 61 -0.62 0.86 -3.17
CA LEU A 61 -0.54 -0.06 -4.30
C LEU A 61 -1.61 -1.15 -4.23
N LEU A 62 -2.10 -1.47 -3.03
CA LEU A 62 -2.95 -2.62 -2.76
C LEU A 62 -4.18 -2.67 -3.68
N TYR A 63 -4.92 -1.57 -3.79
CA TYR A 63 -6.16 -1.54 -4.57
C TYR A 63 -5.93 -1.90 -6.05
N LYS A 64 -4.90 -1.30 -6.67
CA LYS A 64 -4.50 -1.59 -8.06
C LYS A 64 -4.07 -3.03 -8.26
N VAL A 65 -3.25 -3.54 -7.36
CA VAL A 65 -2.73 -4.91 -7.41
C VAL A 65 -3.89 -5.90 -7.30
N MET A 66 -4.83 -5.66 -6.39
CA MET A 66 -5.95 -6.55 -6.14
C MET A 66 -6.98 -6.54 -7.28
N ILE A 67 -7.25 -5.38 -7.90
CA ILE A 67 -8.07 -5.33 -9.13
C ILE A 67 -7.41 -6.12 -10.26
N LYS A 68 -6.10 -6.00 -10.42
CA LYS A 68 -5.36 -6.74 -11.45
C LYS A 68 -5.45 -8.25 -11.22
N ILE A 69 -5.34 -8.69 -9.97
CA ILE A 69 -5.54 -10.10 -9.59
C ILE A 69 -6.98 -10.53 -9.89
N LYS A 70 -7.99 -9.76 -9.44
CA LYS A 70 -9.41 -10.06 -9.66
C LYS A 70 -9.71 -10.25 -11.15
N LYS A 71 -9.23 -9.31 -11.97
CA LYS A 71 -9.37 -9.37 -13.43
C LYS A 71 -8.67 -10.60 -14.02
N HIS A 72 -7.45 -10.91 -13.58
CA HIS A 72 -6.70 -12.07 -14.05
C HIS A 72 -7.40 -13.40 -13.74
N ILE A 73 -7.90 -13.56 -12.51
CA ILE A 73 -8.70 -14.73 -12.11
C ILE A 73 -9.94 -14.84 -12.98
N HIS A 74 -10.70 -13.75 -13.13
CA HIS A 74 -11.94 -13.76 -13.89
C HIS A 74 -11.73 -14.12 -15.37
N LEU A 75 -10.75 -13.52 -16.05
CA LEU A 75 -10.43 -13.84 -17.44
C LEU A 75 -9.98 -15.30 -17.61
N SER A 76 -9.31 -15.84 -16.59
CA SER A 76 -8.80 -17.21 -16.58
C SER A 76 -9.90 -18.28 -16.40
N GLN A 77 -11.09 -17.90 -15.93
CA GLN A 77 -12.25 -18.80 -15.86
C GLN A 77 -12.73 -19.23 -17.26
N ALA A 78 -12.49 -18.41 -18.29
CA ALA A 78 -12.81 -18.72 -19.69
C ALA A 78 -11.65 -19.38 -20.44
N SER A 79 -10.64 -19.90 -19.72
CA SER A 79 -9.47 -20.53 -20.33
C SER A 79 -9.83 -21.83 -21.06
N PRO A 80 -9.21 -22.13 -22.21
CA PRO A 80 -9.31 -23.43 -22.86
C PRO A 80 -8.79 -24.60 -22.00
N SER A 81 -7.90 -24.32 -21.03
CA SER A 81 -7.44 -25.33 -20.07
C SER A 81 -8.49 -25.54 -18.98
N VAL A 82 -9.11 -26.72 -18.98
CA VAL A 82 -10.13 -27.11 -17.99
C VAL A 82 -9.58 -27.01 -16.56
N GLN A 83 -8.34 -27.45 -16.33
CA GLN A 83 -7.70 -27.37 -15.01
C GLN A 83 -7.53 -25.92 -14.56
N LEU A 84 -7.08 -25.04 -15.45
CA LEU A 84 -6.87 -23.63 -15.12
C LEU A 84 -8.20 -22.91 -14.88
N ALA A 85 -9.23 -23.22 -15.67
CA ALA A 85 -10.58 -22.71 -15.44
C ALA A 85 -11.10 -23.15 -14.06
N LEU A 86 -11.00 -24.44 -13.72
CA LEU A 86 -11.43 -24.97 -12.42
C LEU A 86 -10.70 -24.31 -11.23
N VAL A 87 -9.37 -24.17 -11.32
CA VAL A 87 -8.57 -23.51 -10.28
C VAL A 87 -8.98 -22.04 -10.16
N SER A 88 -9.22 -21.35 -11.27
CA SER A 88 -9.64 -19.93 -11.26
C SER A 88 -10.99 -19.72 -10.58
N HIS A 89 -11.95 -20.63 -10.76
CA HIS A 89 -13.21 -20.59 -10.01
C HIS A 89 -12.98 -20.71 -8.51
N SER A 90 -12.21 -21.72 -8.06
CA SER A 90 -11.89 -21.89 -6.64
C SER A 90 -11.11 -20.72 -6.03
N MET A 91 -10.25 -20.09 -6.83
CA MET A 91 -9.50 -18.89 -6.40
C MET A 91 -10.39 -17.67 -6.24
N THR A 92 -11.51 -17.58 -6.96
CA THR A 92 -12.46 -16.46 -6.85
C THR A 92 -13.07 -16.44 -5.45
N ASP A 93 -13.55 -17.58 -4.96
CA ASP A 93 -14.14 -17.69 -3.62
C ASP A 93 -13.16 -17.26 -2.52
N LYS A 94 -11.89 -17.66 -2.65
CA LYS A 94 -10.83 -17.27 -1.71
C LYS A 94 -10.50 -15.78 -1.83
N PHE A 95 -10.42 -15.27 -3.06
CA PHE A 95 -10.14 -13.85 -3.31
C PHE A 95 -11.22 -12.99 -2.64
N ASP A 96 -12.50 -13.25 -2.92
CA ASP A 96 -13.61 -12.43 -2.42
C ASP A 96 -13.69 -12.46 -0.89
N LYS A 97 -13.48 -13.63 -0.27
CA LYS A 97 -13.46 -13.79 1.20
C LYS A 97 -12.46 -12.86 1.89
N TYR A 98 -11.28 -12.65 1.31
CA TYR A 98 -10.25 -11.80 1.90
C TYR A 98 -10.37 -10.36 1.42
N TRP A 99 -10.73 -10.15 0.14
CA TRP A 99 -10.87 -8.84 -0.46
C TRP A 99 -11.94 -8.00 0.25
N ASP A 100 -13.09 -8.60 0.59
CA ASP A 100 -14.19 -7.94 1.30
C ASP A 100 -13.74 -7.25 2.60
N LYS A 101 -12.73 -7.80 3.28
CA LYS A 101 -12.20 -7.26 4.54
C LYS A 101 -11.23 -6.10 4.35
N MET A 102 -10.57 -6.02 3.20
CA MET A 102 -9.47 -5.06 2.96
C MET A 102 -9.83 -3.99 1.92
N GLU A 103 -10.88 -4.21 1.11
CA GLU A 103 -11.26 -3.34 0.00
C GLU A 103 -11.45 -1.89 0.45
N ARG A 104 -12.14 -1.69 1.57
CA ARG A 104 -12.39 -0.36 2.13
C ARG A 104 -11.08 0.37 2.43
N PHE A 105 -10.18 -0.28 3.16
CA PHE A 105 -8.88 0.30 3.49
C PHE A 105 -8.04 0.58 2.22
N ALA A 106 -7.96 -0.40 1.32
CA ALA A 106 -7.24 -0.26 0.04
C ALA A 106 -7.78 0.91 -0.80
N SER A 107 -9.11 1.05 -0.81
CA SER A 107 -9.82 2.12 -1.50
C SER A 107 -9.47 3.51 -0.95
N LEU A 108 -9.33 3.65 0.36
CA LEU A 108 -8.90 4.91 0.98
C LEU A 108 -7.41 5.18 0.74
N ALA A 109 -6.56 4.15 0.87
CA ALA A 109 -5.10 4.29 0.71
C ALA A 109 -4.71 4.81 -0.69
N ILE A 110 -5.39 4.36 -1.75
CA ILE A 110 -5.12 4.86 -3.10
C ILE A 110 -5.62 6.31 -3.31
N VAL A 111 -6.65 6.75 -2.59
CA VAL A 111 -7.13 8.15 -2.67
C VAL A 111 -6.10 9.12 -2.06
N LEU A 112 -5.33 8.65 -1.09
CA LEU A 112 -4.22 9.40 -0.47
C LEU A 112 -2.94 9.38 -1.31
N ASP A 113 -2.92 8.70 -2.47
CA ASP A 113 -1.88 8.85 -3.47
C ASP A 113 -2.23 10.05 -4.37
N PRO A 114 -1.44 11.13 -4.35
CA PRO A 114 -1.75 12.37 -5.05
C PRO A 114 -1.77 12.20 -6.58
N ARG A 115 -1.20 11.11 -7.11
CA ARG A 115 -1.22 10.75 -8.54
C ARG A 115 -2.53 10.12 -8.99
N TYR A 116 -3.36 9.67 -8.05
CA TYR A 116 -4.55 8.87 -8.33
C TYR A 116 -5.82 9.50 -7.77
N LYS A 117 -5.83 9.86 -6.48
CA LYS A 117 -7.01 10.39 -5.78
C LYS A 117 -8.27 9.58 -6.09
N LEU A 118 -9.43 10.23 -6.18
CA LEU A 118 -10.70 9.62 -6.57
C LEU A 118 -10.75 9.24 -8.07
N ASP A 119 -9.88 9.84 -8.89
CA ASP A 119 -9.92 9.63 -10.35
C ASP A 119 -9.52 8.22 -10.76
N PHE A 120 -8.69 7.53 -9.96
CA PHE A 120 -8.42 6.11 -10.20
C PHE A 120 -9.66 5.23 -10.02
N HIS A 121 -10.50 5.52 -9.01
CA HIS A 121 -11.77 4.81 -8.83
C HIS A 121 -12.73 5.09 -9.98
N ARG A 122 -12.83 6.34 -10.44
CA ARG A 122 -13.62 6.71 -11.63
C ARG A 122 -13.15 5.92 -12.85
N PHE A 123 -11.85 5.92 -13.10
CA PHE A 123 -11.24 5.15 -14.18
C PHE A 123 -11.60 3.66 -14.07
N HIS A 124 -11.42 3.06 -12.90
CA HIS A 124 -11.72 1.64 -12.67
C HIS A 124 -13.21 1.32 -12.91
N PHE A 125 -14.13 2.10 -12.34
CA PHE A 125 -15.56 1.88 -12.47
C PHE A 125 -16.06 2.03 -13.91
N VAL A 126 -15.58 3.03 -14.64
CA VAL A 126 -15.97 3.23 -16.04
C VAL A 126 -15.30 2.23 -16.97
N LYS A 127 -13.99 2.01 -16.81
CA LYS A 127 -13.20 1.24 -17.76
C LYS A 127 -13.36 -0.27 -17.57
N GLU A 128 -13.35 -0.75 -16.34
CA GLU A 128 -13.33 -2.17 -16.02
C GLU A 128 -14.71 -2.67 -15.58
N VAL A 129 -15.39 -1.96 -14.67
CA VAL A 129 -16.72 -2.37 -14.18
C VAL A 129 -17.86 -1.99 -15.15
N LYS A 130 -17.62 -1.04 -16.06
CA LYS A 130 -18.60 -0.54 -17.06
C LYS A 130 -19.83 0.12 -16.44
N LEU A 131 -19.67 0.82 -15.32
CA LEU A 131 -20.76 1.57 -14.71
C LEU A 131 -21.14 2.80 -15.57
N SER A 132 -22.40 3.23 -15.47
CA SER A 132 -22.84 4.50 -16.02
C SER A 132 -22.21 5.68 -15.25
N ASN A 133 -22.23 6.88 -15.83
CA ASN A 133 -21.68 8.07 -15.17
C ASN A 133 -22.40 8.37 -13.83
N SER A 134 -23.73 8.23 -13.79
CA SER A 134 -24.50 8.49 -12.56
C SER A 134 -24.18 7.48 -11.46
N THR A 135 -24.09 6.20 -11.78
CA THR A 135 -23.72 5.16 -10.81
C THR A 135 -22.26 5.31 -10.36
N THR A 136 -21.37 5.68 -11.28
CA THR A 136 -19.96 5.96 -10.95
C THR A 136 -19.85 7.08 -9.91
N GLU A 137 -20.49 8.23 -10.13
CA GLU A 137 -20.43 9.34 -9.16
C GLU A 137 -21.10 8.99 -7.82
N ALA A 138 -22.13 8.13 -7.82
CA ALA A 138 -22.71 7.62 -6.58
C ALA A 138 -21.71 6.76 -5.79
N GLU A 139 -20.97 5.85 -6.44
CA GLU A 139 -19.92 5.05 -5.77
C GLU A 139 -18.75 5.92 -5.31
N ILE A 140 -18.33 6.91 -6.11
CA ILE A 140 -17.30 7.88 -5.71
C ILE A 140 -17.74 8.68 -4.47
N SER A 141 -19.02 9.06 -4.41
CA SER A 141 -19.56 9.76 -3.24
C SER A 141 -19.46 8.91 -1.98
N LYS A 142 -19.77 7.60 -2.05
CA LYS A 142 -19.61 6.68 -0.91
C LYS A 142 -18.15 6.56 -0.43
N ILE A 143 -17.20 6.47 -1.37
CA ILE A 143 -15.76 6.40 -1.03
C ILE A 143 -15.31 7.71 -0.39
N LYS A 144 -15.77 8.84 -0.95
CA LYS A 144 -15.51 10.16 -0.40
C LYS A 144 -16.05 10.26 1.03
N ASP A 145 -17.34 9.97 1.25
CA ASP A 145 -17.97 10.03 2.57
C ASP A 145 -17.24 9.16 3.60
N LEU A 146 -16.84 7.94 3.22
CA LEU A 146 -16.03 7.05 4.05
C LEU A 146 -14.67 7.67 4.43
N LEU A 147 -14.00 8.34 3.48
CA LEU A 147 -12.74 9.03 3.76
C LEU A 147 -12.93 10.18 4.75
N TYR A 148 -14.01 10.96 4.60
CA TYR A 148 -14.34 12.05 5.54
C TYR A 148 -14.66 11.51 6.94
N GLU A 149 -15.37 10.38 7.04
CA GLU A 149 -15.66 9.72 8.31
C GLU A 149 -14.38 9.31 9.03
N TYR A 150 -13.48 8.60 8.35
CA TYR A 150 -12.20 8.16 8.90
C TYR A 150 -11.31 9.34 9.29
N TYR A 151 -11.21 10.34 8.42
CA TYR A 151 -10.39 11.52 8.68
C TYR A 151 -10.92 12.33 9.87
N SER A 152 -12.24 12.48 10.01
CA SER A 152 -12.86 13.19 11.14
C SER A 152 -12.66 12.46 12.47
N SER A 153 -12.54 11.12 12.45
CA SER A 153 -12.20 10.34 13.64
C SER A 153 -10.73 10.47 14.05
N TYR A 154 -9.85 10.84 13.11
CA TYR A 154 -8.42 11.00 13.32
C TYR A 154 -8.06 12.43 13.73
N ALA A 155 -8.65 13.43 13.06
CA ALA A 155 -8.36 14.83 13.31
C ALA A 155 -8.79 15.20 14.74
N PRO A 156 -7.92 15.84 15.53
CA PRO A 156 -8.28 16.27 16.88
C PRO A 156 -9.47 17.23 16.83
N ALA A 157 -10.40 17.09 17.78
CA ALA A 157 -11.42 18.10 17.99
C ALA A 157 -10.73 19.46 18.19
N PRO A 158 -11.27 20.57 17.64
CA PRO A 158 -10.65 21.89 17.74
C PRO A 158 -10.36 22.18 19.22
N THR A 159 -9.09 22.10 19.59
CA THR A 159 -8.68 22.34 20.96
C THR A 159 -8.79 23.84 21.14
N GLN A 160 -9.72 24.30 21.99
CA GLN A 160 -9.74 25.67 22.45
C GLN A 160 -8.46 25.88 23.25
N SER A 161 -7.39 26.30 22.59
CA SER A 161 -6.21 26.79 23.28
C SER A 161 -6.64 28.06 24.01
N SER A 162 -6.93 27.94 25.31
CA SER A 162 -6.98 29.07 26.22
C SER A 162 -5.56 29.62 26.31
N SER A 163 -5.20 30.50 25.37
CA SER A 163 -3.96 31.26 25.44
C SER A 163 -4.10 32.26 26.58
N SER A 164 -3.61 31.91 27.75
CA SER A 164 -3.37 32.88 28.82
C SER A 164 -2.36 33.91 28.28
N THR A 165 -2.82 35.12 28.02
CA THR A 165 -1.97 36.26 27.69
C THR A 165 -1.21 36.70 28.93
N ASP A 166 0.00 36.15 29.12
CA ASP A 166 1.00 36.81 29.96
C ASP A 166 1.69 37.89 29.11
N VAL A 167 1.19 39.11 29.24
CA VAL A 167 1.80 40.31 28.67
C VAL A 167 2.96 40.70 29.57
N ILE A 168 4.19 40.33 29.20
CA ILE A 168 5.40 40.90 29.80
C ILE A 168 6.07 41.79 28.75
N GLY A 169 6.08 43.08 29.03
CA GLY A 169 6.55 44.14 28.15
C GLY A 169 8.05 44.14 27.88
N GLY A 170 8.39 44.70 26.72
CA GLY A 170 9.75 45.02 26.30
C GLY A 170 9.74 45.81 24.99
N HIS A 171 10.41 46.96 25.03
CA HIS A 171 10.49 48.09 24.11
C HIS A 171 10.89 47.79 22.65
N ASP A 172 10.32 48.57 21.74
CA ASP A 172 10.79 49.03 20.42
C ASP A 172 11.22 48.01 19.36
N ASP A 173 10.29 47.72 18.45
CA ASP A 173 10.42 48.02 17.01
C ASP A 173 9.00 48.05 16.42
N GLU A 174 8.71 49.03 15.54
CA GLU A 174 7.49 49.12 14.73
C GLU A 174 7.43 47.95 13.74
N ASP A 175 7.19 46.76 14.26
CA ASP A 175 7.06 45.54 13.49
C ASP A 175 5.61 45.45 13.00
N GLU A 176 5.35 45.97 11.80
CA GLU A 176 4.05 45.91 11.12
C GLU A 176 3.48 44.48 11.13
N ASP A 177 4.33 43.44 11.14
CA ASP A 177 3.89 42.04 11.22
C ASP A 177 3.31 41.68 12.60
N LYS A 178 3.80 42.28 13.69
CA LYS A 178 3.22 42.09 15.03
C LYS A 178 1.89 42.81 15.16
N GLU A 179 1.79 44.02 14.62
CA GLU A 179 0.54 44.78 14.63
C GLU A 179 -0.53 44.08 13.76
N PHE A 180 -0.14 43.57 12.59
CA PHE A 180 -1.01 42.76 11.73
C PHE A 180 -1.45 41.46 12.40
N LYS A 181 -0.56 40.75 13.11
CA LYS A 181 -0.91 39.54 13.90
C LYS A 181 -1.92 39.86 15.00
N SER A 182 -1.72 40.96 15.73
CA SER A 182 -2.64 41.43 16.76
C SER A 182 -3.99 41.84 16.19
N PHE A 183 -3.99 42.58 15.07
CA PHE A 183 -5.19 42.95 14.34
C PHE A 183 -5.97 41.73 13.85
N MET A 184 -5.30 40.72 13.30
CA MET A 184 -5.93 39.45 12.88
C MET A 184 -6.52 38.67 14.05
N ALA A 185 -5.83 38.62 15.19
CA ALA A 185 -6.35 37.99 16.41
C ALA A 185 -7.64 38.69 16.91
N ILE A 186 -7.72 40.01 16.79
CA ILE A 186 -8.86 40.83 17.22
C ILE A 186 -10.02 40.77 16.21
N THR A 187 -9.74 40.93 14.91
CA THR A 187 -10.79 41.03 13.87
C THR A 187 -11.37 39.69 13.45
N LYS A 188 -10.57 38.62 13.44
CA LYS A 188 -11.09 37.27 13.15
C LYS A 188 -11.59 36.57 14.40
N GLY A 189 -11.32 37.08 15.60
CA GLY A 189 -11.56 36.37 16.84
C GLY A 189 -10.91 34.98 16.84
N THR A 190 -11.09 34.21 17.90
CA THR A 190 -10.69 32.80 17.99
C THR A 190 -11.57 31.90 17.10
N THR A 191 -11.85 32.30 15.86
CA THR A 191 -12.77 31.62 14.92
C THR A 191 -12.09 31.12 13.64
N ASN A 192 -10.76 31.02 13.63
CA ASN A 192 -10.07 30.12 12.68
C ASN A 192 -10.32 28.64 13.04
N THR A 193 -11.58 28.27 13.30
CA THR A 193 -12.02 26.89 13.17
C THR A 193 -12.22 26.63 11.69
N ALA A 194 -11.11 26.50 10.94
CA ALA A 194 -11.18 25.84 9.65
C ALA A 194 -11.95 24.52 9.87
N SER A 195 -12.93 24.22 9.01
CA SER A 195 -13.67 22.95 9.11
C SER A 195 -12.67 21.83 9.34
N PRO A 196 -12.91 20.88 10.28
CA PRO A 196 -12.01 19.76 10.52
C PRO A 196 -11.64 19.00 9.25
N THR A 197 -12.46 19.13 8.22
CA THR A 197 -12.35 18.47 6.92
C THR A 197 -11.91 19.40 5.77
N ALA A 198 -11.52 20.65 6.07
CA ALA A 198 -11.11 21.64 5.07
C ALA A 198 -9.86 21.20 4.30
N GLU A 199 -8.84 20.68 5.00
CA GLU A 199 -7.62 20.16 4.38
C GLU A 199 -7.93 19.05 3.38
N LEU A 200 -8.73 18.06 3.80
CA LEU A 200 -9.15 16.96 2.94
C LEU A 200 -9.94 17.45 1.72
N THR A 201 -10.84 18.43 1.92
CA THR A 201 -11.63 19.00 0.83
C THR A 201 -10.74 19.69 -0.21
N LEU A 202 -9.76 20.48 0.25
CA LEU A 202 -8.81 21.15 -0.63
C LEU A 202 -7.96 20.14 -1.39
N TYR A 203 -7.41 19.13 -0.71
CA TYR A 203 -6.63 18.07 -1.34
C TYR A 203 -7.41 17.32 -2.44
N LEU A 204 -8.68 16.99 -2.19
CA LEU A 204 -9.52 16.30 -3.18
C LEU A 204 -9.92 17.18 -4.38
N GLN A 205 -9.89 18.51 -4.23
CA GLN A 205 -10.18 19.46 -5.32
C GLN A 205 -8.94 19.78 -6.16
N GLU A 206 -7.74 19.62 -5.60
CA GLU A 206 -6.50 19.84 -6.33
C GLU A 206 -6.34 18.83 -7.48
N PRO A 207 -5.71 19.24 -8.59
CA PRO A 207 -5.40 18.31 -9.68
C PRO A 207 -4.52 17.16 -9.18
N ILE A 208 -4.58 16.03 -9.90
CA ILE A 208 -3.65 14.93 -9.67
C ILE A 208 -2.22 15.37 -10.02
N VAL A 209 -1.25 14.82 -9.32
CA VAL A 209 0.17 15.00 -9.65
C VAL A 209 0.49 14.15 -10.88
N ASP A 210 1.24 14.73 -11.82
CA ASP A 210 1.55 14.09 -13.10
C ASP A 210 2.25 12.73 -12.90
N ILE A 211 1.81 11.76 -13.69
CA ILE A 211 2.25 10.37 -13.68
C ILE A 211 3.51 10.19 -14.54
N GLU A 212 3.86 11.13 -15.43
CA GLU A 212 5.08 11.00 -16.27
C GLU A 212 6.36 10.92 -15.42
N HIS A 213 6.36 11.50 -14.22
CA HIS A 213 7.45 11.40 -13.23
C HIS A 213 7.28 10.23 -12.24
N LYS A 214 6.56 9.15 -12.61
CA LYS A 214 6.14 8.05 -11.72
C LYS A 214 7.22 7.43 -10.84
N ASN A 215 8.45 7.43 -11.34
CA ASN A 215 9.61 6.81 -10.69
C ASN A 215 10.36 7.75 -9.74
N ASP A 216 10.05 9.05 -9.75
CA ASP A 216 10.80 10.07 -8.99
C ASP A 216 10.02 10.59 -7.77
N ILE A 217 8.72 10.28 -7.65
CA ILE A 217 7.90 10.77 -6.53
C ILE A 217 7.74 9.70 -5.46
N ASP A 218 8.50 9.85 -4.39
CA ASP A 218 8.19 9.23 -3.10
C ASP A 218 6.95 9.92 -2.51
N ILE A 219 5.91 9.13 -2.25
CA ILE A 219 4.62 9.63 -1.77
C ILE A 219 4.72 10.13 -0.33
N LEU A 220 5.53 9.49 0.51
CA LEU A 220 5.73 9.91 1.89
C LEU A 220 6.50 11.23 1.92
N ASP A 221 7.48 11.42 1.04
CA ASP A 221 8.15 12.71 0.90
C ASP A 221 7.23 13.79 0.32
N TRP A 222 6.32 13.44 -0.60
CA TRP A 222 5.30 14.37 -1.08
C TRP A 222 4.40 14.87 0.07
N TRP A 223 3.92 13.97 0.92
CA TRP A 223 3.13 14.34 2.10
C TRP A 223 3.95 15.12 3.12
N ARG A 224 5.24 14.79 3.28
CA ARG A 224 6.17 15.55 4.14
C ARG A 224 6.33 16.98 3.65
N ALA A 225 6.58 17.18 2.36
CA ALA A 225 6.74 18.50 1.75
C ALA A 225 5.46 19.34 1.82
N ASN A 226 4.29 18.70 1.75
CA ASN A 226 2.99 19.38 1.83
C ASN A 226 2.44 19.51 3.27
N SER A 227 3.17 19.10 4.30
CA SER A 227 2.74 19.19 5.71
C SER A 227 2.47 20.62 6.19
N ILE A 228 3.11 21.62 5.61
CA ILE A 228 2.82 23.04 5.92
C ILE A 228 1.41 23.43 5.43
N ARG A 229 0.96 22.88 4.30
CA ARG A 229 -0.35 23.16 3.68
C ARG A 229 -1.45 22.27 4.27
N PHE A 230 -1.08 21.06 4.66
CA PHE A 230 -1.96 19.99 5.11
C PHE A 230 -1.42 19.36 6.41
N PRO A 231 -1.33 20.09 7.52
CA PRO A 231 -0.69 19.58 8.73
C PRO A 231 -1.33 18.31 9.27
N HIS A 232 -2.66 18.28 9.43
CA HIS A 232 -3.36 17.12 9.99
C HIS A 232 -3.59 16.03 8.95
N LEU A 233 -3.88 16.41 7.71
CA LEU A 233 -4.09 15.47 6.63
C LEU A 233 -2.80 14.75 6.25
N SER A 234 -1.63 15.40 6.32
CA SER A 234 -0.34 14.74 6.06
C SER A 234 -0.02 13.69 7.12
N GLU A 235 -0.33 13.93 8.39
CA GLU A 235 -0.19 12.95 9.45
C GLU A 235 -1.12 11.75 9.25
N PHE A 236 -2.40 12.03 8.97
CA PHE A 236 -3.38 11.00 8.62
C PHE A 236 -2.92 10.17 7.42
N ALA A 237 -2.52 10.83 6.33
CA ALA A 237 -2.09 10.17 5.10
C ALA A 237 -0.89 9.27 5.34
N ARG A 238 0.14 9.77 6.05
CA ARG A 238 1.31 8.97 6.41
C ARG A 238 0.92 7.76 7.27
N SER A 239 0.02 7.92 8.25
CA SER A 239 -0.44 6.80 9.08
C SER A 239 -1.08 5.67 8.27
N VAL A 240 -1.87 6.01 7.25
CA VAL A 240 -2.51 5.03 6.34
C VAL A 240 -1.49 4.44 5.36
N LEU A 241 -0.59 5.27 4.83
CA LEU A 241 0.38 4.90 3.81
C LEU A 241 1.53 4.03 4.32
N MET A 242 1.92 4.20 5.59
CA MET A 242 3.00 3.44 6.22
C MET A 242 2.56 2.04 6.68
N ALA A 243 1.27 1.71 6.61
CA ALA A 243 0.81 0.35 6.88
C ALA A 243 1.45 -0.63 5.87
N PRO A 244 2.17 -1.68 6.32
CA PRO A 244 2.70 -2.71 5.42
C PRO A 244 1.58 -3.65 4.97
N MET A 245 1.52 -3.95 3.67
CA MET A 245 0.46 -4.82 3.12
C MET A 245 0.72 -6.31 3.30
N THR A 246 1.94 -6.69 3.68
CA THR A 246 2.30 -8.09 3.89
C THR A 246 3.17 -8.24 5.14
N SER A 247 3.11 -9.43 5.74
CA SER A 247 4.00 -9.84 6.83
C SER A 247 5.40 -10.22 6.34
N VAL A 248 5.67 -10.21 5.04
CA VAL A 248 6.93 -10.70 4.45
C VAL A 248 8.15 -9.96 5.01
N ALA A 249 8.03 -8.67 5.28
CA ALA A 249 9.08 -7.90 5.95
C ALA A 249 9.42 -8.48 7.34
N SER A 250 8.41 -8.74 8.16
CA SER A 250 8.59 -9.36 9.48
C SER A 250 9.11 -10.79 9.38
N GLU A 251 8.61 -11.59 8.43
CA GLU A 251 9.09 -12.96 8.19
C GLU A 251 10.54 -12.99 7.72
N SER A 252 10.96 -12.02 6.90
CA SER A 252 12.35 -11.84 6.47
C SER A 252 13.25 -11.45 7.63
N ALA A 253 12.78 -10.57 8.52
CA ALA A 253 13.48 -10.21 9.75
C ALA A 253 13.66 -11.44 10.66
N PHE A 254 12.61 -12.26 10.85
CA PHE A 254 12.69 -13.51 11.63
C PHE A 254 13.56 -14.58 10.97
N SER A 255 13.51 -14.71 9.64
CA SER A 255 14.37 -15.63 8.89
C SER A 255 15.84 -15.24 8.99
N THR A 256 16.13 -13.93 8.95
CA THR A 256 17.47 -13.40 9.21
C THR A 256 17.85 -13.57 10.69
N GLY A 257 16.89 -13.47 11.60
CA GLY A 257 17.03 -13.77 13.02
C GLY A 257 17.47 -15.22 13.29
N GLY A 258 17.17 -16.17 12.40
CA GLY A 258 17.75 -17.52 12.44
C GLY A 258 19.27 -17.57 12.24
N ARG A 259 19.90 -16.49 11.77
CA ARG A 259 21.37 -16.32 11.76
C ARG A 259 21.90 -15.68 13.05
N VAL A 260 21.03 -15.01 13.80
CA VAL A 260 21.33 -14.48 15.15
C VAL A 260 21.21 -15.62 16.18
N LEU A 261 20.21 -16.47 16.01
CA LEU A 261 19.96 -17.71 16.72
C LEU A 261 20.36 -18.90 15.84
N ASP A 262 21.65 -19.18 15.73
CA ASP A 262 22.14 -20.39 15.05
C ASP A 262 22.15 -21.61 15.99
N ASP A 263 22.48 -22.78 15.46
CA ASP A 263 22.51 -24.02 16.26
C ASP A 263 23.51 -23.98 17.44
N TYR A 264 24.46 -23.04 17.42
CA TYR A 264 25.49 -22.85 18.43
C TYR A 264 25.19 -21.70 19.41
N ARG A 265 24.18 -20.85 19.13
CA ARG A 265 23.80 -19.65 19.90
C ARG A 265 22.36 -19.73 20.44
N LYS A 266 21.99 -20.87 21.04
CA LYS A 266 20.63 -21.12 21.59
C LYS A 266 20.38 -20.54 22.99
N GLN A 267 21.30 -19.76 23.56
CA GLN A 267 21.25 -19.28 24.95
C GLN A 267 21.25 -17.75 25.06
N LEU A 268 20.78 -17.04 24.03
CA LEU A 268 20.59 -15.59 24.13
C LEU A 268 19.29 -15.28 24.86
N GLU A 269 19.35 -14.35 25.82
CA GLU A 269 18.15 -13.80 26.45
C GLU A 269 17.27 -13.10 25.40
N PRO A 270 15.92 -13.17 25.51
CA PRO A 270 15.01 -12.55 24.54
C PRO A 270 15.31 -11.07 24.27
N SER A 271 15.69 -10.31 25.30
CA SER A 271 16.06 -8.89 25.19
C SER A 271 17.32 -8.68 24.34
N THR A 272 18.27 -9.62 24.36
CA THR A 272 19.49 -9.56 23.54
C THR A 272 19.18 -9.90 22.09
N VAL A 273 18.29 -10.88 21.85
CA VAL A 273 17.83 -11.22 20.49
C VAL A 273 17.11 -10.03 19.86
N GLU A 274 16.18 -9.41 20.60
CA GLU A 274 15.48 -8.20 20.16
C GLU A 274 16.45 -7.07 19.81
N ALA A 275 17.37 -6.74 20.72
CA ALA A 275 18.38 -5.71 20.49
C ALA A 275 19.23 -5.98 19.24
N LEU A 276 19.62 -7.24 19.00
CA LEU A 276 20.41 -7.63 17.83
C LEU A 276 19.61 -7.51 16.52
N VAL A 277 18.34 -7.93 16.51
CA VAL A 277 17.46 -7.82 15.34
C VAL A 277 17.18 -6.35 15.02
N CYS A 278 16.84 -5.53 16.02
CA CYS A 278 16.61 -4.10 15.84
C CYS A 278 17.88 -3.35 15.39
N ALA A 279 19.02 -3.62 16.04
CA ALA A 279 20.29 -3.01 15.66
C ALA A 279 20.70 -3.40 14.24
N GLN A 280 20.44 -4.65 13.81
CA GLN A 280 20.70 -5.05 12.43
C GLN A 280 19.88 -4.24 11.43
N ASP A 281 18.60 -3.98 11.73
CA ASP A 281 17.73 -3.20 10.85
C ASP A 281 18.12 -1.71 10.82
N TRP A 282 18.40 -1.12 11.99
CA TRP A 282 18.79 0.29 12.12
C TRP A 282 20.18 0.60 11.58
N LEU A 283 21.13 -0.34 11.68
CA LEU A 283 22.50 -0.17 11.21
C LEU A 283 22.70 -0.56 9.74
N ARG A 284 21.69 -1.17 9.09
CA ARG A 284 21.73 -1.34 7.63
C ARG A 284 21.70 0.06 7.01
N PRO A 285 22.78 0.51 6.35
CA PRO A 285 22.74 1.80 5.68
C PRO A 285 21.82 1.69 4.46
N GLU A 286 21.33 2.83 3.95
CA GLU A 286 20.61 2.99 2.69
C GLU A 286 21.44 2.62 1.43
N PHE A 287 22.32 1.61 1.50
CA PHE A 287 23.03 1.09 0.34
C PHE A 287 22.21 -0.01 -0.33
N SER A 288 21.36 0.43 -1.26
CA SER A 288 21.05 -0.34 -2.46
C SER A 288 20.83 0.63 -3.60
N LEU A 289 21.93 0.93 -4.30
CA LEU A 289 21.90 1.28 -5.72
C LEU A 289 21.42 0.07 -6.52
#